data_AF-A0A0B5FL39-F1
#
_entry.id   AF-A0A0B5FL39-F1
#
_cell.length_a   1.000
_cell.length_b   1.000
_cell.length_c   1.000
_cell.angle_alpha   90.00
_cell.angle_beta   90.00
_cell.angle_gamma   90.00
#
_symmetry.space_group_name_H-M   'P 1'
#
loop_
_entity.id
_entity.type
_entity.pdbx_description
1 polymer ?
#
loop_
_entity_poly.entity_id
_entity_poly.type
_entity_poly.pdbx_seq_one_letter_code
_entity_poly.pdbx_strand_id
1 'polypeptide(L)'
;MNRYVSISDAAKALGVSVTTLRRWEAAGKLVPEHTAGGHRRYDLAKLRPEMFRAEEAAARRTIAYARVSSHDQKDDLERQKQVLEIITVFSARLYGSRSRKNQKSLDSVKKAVEDAT
;
A
#
# COMPACT_ATOMS: atom_id res chain seq x y z
N MET A 1 22.03 -10.39 -22.10
CA MET A 1 21.35 -9.22 -21.50
C MET A 1 22.03 -8.89 -20.18
N ASN A 2 22.47 -7.65 -19.98
CA ASN A 2 23.15 -7.27 -18.74
C ASN A 2 22.17 -7.32 -17.56
N ARG A 3 22.40 -8.25 -16.63
CA ARG A 3 21.57 -8.52 -15.44
C ARG A 3 21.48 -7.34 -14.48
N TYR A 4 22.51 -6.48 -14.50
CA TYR A 4 22.69 -5.38 -13.56
C TYR A 4 22.71 -4.03 -14.27
N VAL A 5 21.86 -3.11 -13.80
CA VAL A 5 21.70 -1.77 -14.40
C VAL A 5 22.01 -0.65 -13.42
N SER A 6 22.33 0.54 -13.95
CA SER A 6 22.50 1.75 -13.13
C SER A 6 21.17 2.24 -12.55
N ILE A 7 21.21 3.16 -11.59
CA ILE A 7 19.99 3.75 -11.01
C ILE A 7 19.14 4.49 -12.08
N SER A 8 19.78 5.11 -13.06
CA SER A 8 19.09 5.86 -14.12
C SER A 8 18.42 4.91 -15.10
N ASP A 9 19.09 3.82 -15.46
CA ASP A 9 18.53 2.80 -16.34
C ASP A 9 17.39 2.05 -15.64
N ALA A 10 17.54 1.74 -14.35
CA ALA A 10 16.47 1.19 -13.53
C ALA A 10 15.27 2.13 -13.46
N ALA A 11 15.48 3.42 -13.21
CA ALA A 11 14.41 4.42 -13.17
C ALA A 11 13.64 4.47 -14.49
N LYS A 12 14.37 4.47 -15.61
CA LYS A 12 13.80 4.47 -16.96
C LYS A 12 13.02 3.19 -17.26
N ALA A 13 13.57 2.03 -16.91
CA ALA A 13 12.91 0.73 -17.11
C ALA A 13 11.59 0.61 -16.32
N LEU A 14 11.50 1.25 -15.15
CA LEU A 14 10.35 1.19 -14.26
C LEU A 14 9.35 2.33 -14.43
N GLY A 15 9.66 3.32 -15.27
CA GLY A 15 8.82 4.50 -15.45
C GLY A 15 8.68 5.37 -14.19
N VAL A 16 9.70 5.39 -13.31
CA VAL A 16 9.70 6.20 -12.09
C VAL A 16 10.89 7.16 -12.06
N SER A 17 10.84 8.17 -11.19
CA SER A 17 11.99 9.06 -10.98
C SER A 17 13.13 8.33 -10.23
N VAL A 18 14.37 8.75 -10.49
CA VAL A 18 15.55 8.31 -9.71
C VAL A 18 15.37 8.56 -8.21
N THR A 19 14.71 9.66 -7.84
CA THR A 19 14.39 9.98 -6.43
C THR A 19 13.46 8.96 -5.79
N THR A 20 12.53 8.38 -6.55
CA THR A 20 11.63 7.32 -6.08
C THR A 20 12.40 6.05 -5.78
N LEU A 21 13.34 5.67 -6.65
CA LEU A 21 14.24 4.53 -6.39
C LEU A 21 15.10 4.73 -5.14
N ARG A 22 15.66 5.91 -4.93
CA ARG A 22 16.42 6.23 -3.71
C ARG A 22 15.58 6.13 -2.44
N ARG A 23 14.30 6.54 -2.50
CA ARG A 23 13.37 6.38 -1.36
C ARG A 23 13.07 4.91 -1.09
N TRP A 24 12.92 4.09 -2.12
CA TRP A 24 12.71 2.64 -1.94
C TRP A 24 13.93 1.94 -1.37
N GLU A 25 15.13 2.36 -1.77
CA GLU A 25 16.39 1.90 -1.16
C GLU A 25 16.46 2.26 0.33
N ALA A 26 16.18 3.52 0.68
CA ALA A 26 16.14 3.97 2.08
C ALA A 26 15.08 3.25 2.92
N ALA A 27 13.96 2.85 2.30
CA ALA A 27 12.89 2.08 2.93
C ALA A 27 13.17 0.56 2.96
N GLY A 28 14.32 0.09 2.45
CA GLY A 28 14.66 -1.34 2.36
C GLY A 28 13.85 -2.15 1.35
N LYS A 29 12.98 -1.49 0.55
CA LYS A 29 12.17 -2.14 -0.49
C LYS A 29 12.98 -2.54 -1.71
N LEU A 30 14.17 -1.95 -1.87
CA LEU A 30 15.09 -2.24 -2.95
C LEU A 30 16.53 -2.33 -2.43
N VAL A 31 17.20 -3.45 -2.71
CA VAL A 31 18.58 -3.69 -2.27
C VAL A 31 19.51 -3.59 -3.48
N PRO A 32 20.40 -2.58 -3.55
CA PRO A 32 21.42 -2.49 -4.58
C PRO A 32 22.59 -3.43 -4.27
N GLU A 33 23.18 -3.98 -5.32
CA GLU A 33 24.51 -4.57 -5.25
C GLU A 33 25.55 -3.49 -5.54
N HIS A 34 26.69 -3.56 -4.86
CA HIS A 34 27.78 -2.59 -5.04
C HIS A 34 28.91 -3.24 -5.82
N THR A 35 29.42 -2.54 -6.85
CA THR A 35 30.66 -2.98 -7.51
C THR A 35 31.86 -2.76 -6.59
N ALA A 36 33.01 -3.35 -6.93
CA ALA A 36 34.27 -3.09 -6.22
C ALA A 36 34.64 -1.58 -6.15
N GLY A 37 34.14 -0.78 -7.10
CA GLY A 37 34.27 0.69 -7.12
C GLY A 37 33.15 1.45 -6.39
N GLY A 38 32.28 0.77 -5.64
CA GLY A 38 31.22 1.39 -4.84
C GLY A 38 29.98 1.88 -5.62
N HIS A 39 29.87 1.57 -6.92
CA HIS A 39 28.71 1.96 -7.71
C HIS A 39 27.52 1.02 -7.49
N ARG A 40 26.33 1.60 -7.30
CA ARG A 40 25.08 0.86 -7.15
C ARG A 40 24.66 0.22 -8.47
N ARG A 41 24.30 -1.05 -8.39
CA ARG A 41 23.78 -1.87 -9.49
C ARG A 41 22.51 -2.57 -9.03
N TYR A 42 21.46 -2.46 -9.84
CA TYR A 42 20.17 -3.05 -9.55
C TYR A 42 19.92 -4.23 -10.48
N ASP A 43 19.46 -5.35 -9.92
CA ASP A 43 19.01 -6.51 -10.70
C ASP A 43 17.62 -6.21 -11.27
N LEU A 44 17.51 -6.08 -12.60
CA LEU A 44 16.25 -5.82 -13.29
C LEU A 44 15.17 -6.87 -13.01
N ALA A 45 15.54 -8.12 -12.74
CA ALA A 45 14.58 -9.18 -12.44
C ALA A 45 13.91 -8.96 -11.07
N LYS A 46 14.61 -8.35 -10.12
CA LYS A 46 14.09 -8.00 -8.79
C LYS A 46 13.32 -6.66 -8.80
N LEU A 47 13.57 -5.82 -9.81
CA LEU A 47 12.88 -4.55 -10.02
C LEU A 47 11.50 -4.75 -10.65
N ARG A 48 10.57 -5.43 -9.97
CA ARG A 48 9.15 -5.48 -10.39
C ARG A 48 8.31 -4.58 -9.46
N PRO A 49 8.03 -3.31 -9.83
CA PRO A 49 7.25 -2.38 -9.02
C PRO A 49 5.83 -2.85 -8.78
N GLU A 50 5.31 -3.62 -9.74
CA GLU A 50 3.99 -4.22 -9.68
C GLU A 50 3.86 -5.21 -8.52
N MET A 51 4.89 -5.98 -8.14
CA MET A 51 4.79 -6.88 -6.99
C MET A 51 4.57 -6.11 -5.68
N PHE A 52 5.34 -5.05 -5.43
CA PHE A 52 5.21 -4.28 -4.18
C PHE A 52 3.88 -3.53 -4.09
N ARG A 53 3.36 -2.98 -5.20
CA ARG A 53 2.05 -2.33 -5.21
C ARG A 53 0.91 -3.33 -5.24
N ALA A 54 1.02 -4.43 -5.99
CA ALA A 54 -0.03 -5.41 -6.16
C ALA A 54 -0.22 -6.25 -4.89
N GLU A 55 0.84 -6.63 -4.17
CA GLU A 55 0.68 -7.31 -2.88
C GLU A 55 0.00 -6.40 -1.85
N GLU A 56 0.47 -5.14 -1.75
CA GLU A 56 -0.12 -4.18 -0.80
C GLU A 56 -1.54 -3.76 -1.20
N ALA A 57 -1.83 -3.66 -2.50
CA ALA A 57 -3.16 -3.36 -3.01
C ALA A 57 -4.10 -4.57 -2.92
N ALA A 58 -3.63 -5.79 -3.14
CA ALA A 58 -4.41 -7.02 -2.98
C ALA A 58 -4.71 -7.31 -1.49
N ALA A 59 -3.81 -6.92 -0.59
CA ALA A 59 -4.04 -6.99 0.85
C ALA A 59 -5.06 -5.95 1.34
N ARG A 60 -5.21 -4.82 0.64
CA ARG A 60 -6.18 -3.78 0.98
C ARG A 60 -7.57 -4.15 0.48
N ARG A 61 -8.57 -4.00 1.35
CA ARG A 61 -9.97 -4.09 0.97
C ARG A 61 -10.48 -2.68 0.69
N THR A 62 -10.97 -2.46 -0.52
CA THR A 62 -11.68 -1.22 -0.86
C THR A 62 -13.06 -1.25 -0.20
N ILE A 63 -13.30 -0.31 0.72
CA ILE A 63 -14.56 -0.24 1.49
C ILE A 63 -15.54 0.78 0.88
N ALA A 64 -15.03 1.86 0.29
CA ALA A 64 -15.81 2.94 -0.31
C ALA A 64 -15.08 3.58 -1.50
N TYR A 65 -15.83 4.20 -2.42
CA TYR A 65 -15.30 4.85 -3.62
C TYR A 65 -16.04 6.18 -3.87
N ALA A 66 -15.31 7.22 -4.27
CA ALA A 66 -15.84 8.52 -4.69
C ALA A 66 -15.03 9.09 -5.86
N ARG A 67 -15.71 9.78 -6.78
CA ARG A 67 -15.11 10.43 -7.95
C ARG A 67 -16.01 11.56 -8.47
N VAL A 68 -15.39 12.57 -9.07
CA VAL A 68 -16.05 13.62 -9.86
C VAL A 68 -15.56 13.63 -11.31
N SER A 69 -16.34 14.21 -12.23
CA SER A 69 -16.04 14.22 -13.66
C SER A 69 -15.17 15.42 -14.06
N SER A 70 -15.31 16.58 -13.41
CA SER A 70 -14.47 17.76 -13.64
C SER A 70 -13.63 18.13 -12.41
N HIS A 71 -12.51 18.81 -12.64
CA HIS A 71 -11.68 19.38 -11.57
C HIS A 71 -12.42 20.47 -10.79
N ASP A 72 -13.35 21.19 -11.41
CA ASP A 72 -14.12 22.26 -10.77
C ASP A 72 -15.02 21.74 -9.64
N GLN A 73 -15.29 20.42 -9.62
CA GLN A 73 -16.09 19.74 -8.61
C GLN A 73 -15.23 19.16 -7.47
N LYS A 74 -13.98 19.63 -7.31
CA LYS A 74 -13.07 19.12 -6.28
C LYS A 74 -13.65 19.24 -4.87
N ASP A 75 -14.37 20.31 -4.59
CA ASP A 75 -15.00 20.52 -3.28
C ASP A 75 -16.15 19.54 -3.03
N ASP A 76 -16.89 19.15 -4.08
CA ASP A 76 -17.90 18.07 -3.98
C ASP A 76 -17.25 16.73 -3.68
N LEU A 77 -16.11 16.43 -4.32
CA LEU A 77 -15.37 15.20 -4.04
C LEU A 77 -14.94 15.14 -2.57
N GLU A 78 -14.52 16.27 -1.98
CA GLU A 78 -14.12 16.31 -0.58
C GLU A 78 -15.31 16.08 0.35
N ARG A 79 -16.47 16.70 0.06
CA ARG A 79 -17.72 16.42 0.78
C ARG A 79 -18.14 14.95 0.68
N GLN A 80 -18.05 14.35 -0.51
CA GLN A 80 -18.38 12.93 -0.72
C GLN A 80 -17.50 12.00 0.12
N LYS A 81 -16.20 12.28 0.23
CA LYS A 81 -15.29 11.50 1.09
C LYS A 81 -15.70 11.57 2.55
N GLN A 82 -15.98 12.77 3.07
CA GLN A 82 -16.38 12.97 4.47
C GLN A 82 -17.66 12.21 4.81
N VAL A 83 -18.66 12.27 3.93
CA VAL A 83 -19.92 11.55 4.13
C VAL A 83 -19.70 10.03 4.09
N LEU A 84 -18.90 9.53 3.15
CA LEU A 84 -18.58 8.11 3.07
C LEU A 84 -17.83 7.63 4.31
N GLU A 85 -16.89 8.41 4.83
CA GLU A 85 -16.16 8.09 6.07
C GLU A 85 -17.11 7.97 7.25
N ILE A 86 -17.97 8.97 7.45
CA ILE A 86 -19.00 9.00 8.49
C ILE A 86 -19.88 7.74 8.40
N ILE A 87 -20.51 7.51 7.24
CA ILE A 87 -21.45 6.40 7.07
C ILE A 87 -20.76 5.05 7.27
N THR A 88 -19.53 4.89 6.78
CA THR A 88 -18.77 3.64 6.90
C THR A 88 -18.44 3.33 8.36
N VAL A 89 -17.96 4.33 9.12
CA VAL A 89 -17.64 4.17 10.54
C VAL A 89 -18.90 3.88 11.36
N PHE A 90 -19.97 4.63 11.13
CA PHE A 90 -21.24 4.43 11.85
C PHE A 90 -21.84 3.06 11.55
N SER A 91 -21.86 2.64 10.28
CA SER A 91 -22.38 1.33 9.89
C SER A 91 -21.53 0.21 10.50
N ALA A 92 -20.20 0.32 10.47
CA ALA A 92 -19.31 -0.65 11.08
C ALA A 92 -19.49 -0.73 12.60
N ARG A 93 -19.67 0.41 13.29
CA ARG A 93 -19.88 0.43 14.74
C ARG A 93 -21.26 -0.09 15.13
N LEU A 94 -22.30 0.32 14.42
CA LEU A 94 -23.70 -0.05 14.71
C LEU A 94 -23.99 -1.50 14.36
N TYR A 95 -23.59 -1.95 13.17
CA TYR A 95 -23.83 -3.32 12.72
C TYR A 95 -22.72 -4.28 13.12
N GLY A 96 -21.48 -3.81 13.26
CA GLY A 96 -20.38 -4.64 13.79
C GLY A 96 -20.59 -5.01 15.25
N SER A 97 -21.07 -4.08 16.09
CA SER A 97 -21.43 -4.39 17.49
C SER A 97 -22.64 -5.32 17.63
N ARG A 98 -23.56 -5.30 16.65
CA ARG A 98 -24.76 -6.17 16.62
C ARG A 98 -24.56 -7.50 15.89
N SER A 99 -23.44 -7.67 15.17
CA SER A 99 -23.15 -8.90 14.42
C SER A 99 -22.67 -10.00 15.35
N ARG A 100 -23.49 -11.04 15.52
CA ARG A 100 -23.15 -12.24 16.30
C ARG A 100 -21.88 -12.93 15.79
N LYS A 101 -21.58 -12.85 14.49
CA LYS A 101 -20.34 -13.39 13.91
C LYS A 101 -19.12 -12.58 14.36
N ASN A 102 -19.22 -11.24 14.34
CA ASN A 102 -18.11 -10.39 14.79
C ASN A 102 -17.88 -10.48 16.30
N GLN A 103 -18.95 -10.58 17.11
CA GLN A 103 -18.83 -10.81 18.55
C GLN A 103 -18.06 -12.10 18.84
N LYS A 104 -18.42 -13.21 18.20
CA LYS A 104 -17.68 -14.49 18.35
C LYS A 104 -16.21 -14.37 17.97
N SER A 105 -15.89 -13.67 16.88
CA SER A 105 -14.50 -13.43 16.49
C SER A 105 -13.75 -12.60 17.54
N LEU A 106 -14.35 -11.53 18.05
CA LEU A 106 -13.76 -10.69 19.10
C LEU A 106 -13.56 -11.45 20.41
N ASP A 107 -14.53 -12.28 20.81
CA ASP A 107 -14.45 -13.11 22.02
C ASP A 107 -13.36 -14.17 21.89
N SER A 108 -13.22 -14.78 20.71
CA SER A 108 -12.12 -15.73 20.44
C SER A 108 -10.74 -15.07 20.50
N VAL A 109 -10.61 -13.83 20.01
CA VAL A 109 -9.37 -13.06 20.07
C VAL A 109 -9.06 -12.66 21.52
N LYS A 110 -10.05 -12.21 22.29
CA LYS A 110 -9.86 -11.89 23.72
C LYS A 110 -9.38 -13.09 24.51
N LYS A 111 -10.02 -14.24 24.32
CA LYS A 111 -9.64 -15.47 24.99
C LYS A 111 -8.19 -15.88 24.67
N ALA A 112 -7.79 -15.77 23.40
CA ALA A 112 -6.41 -16.05 23.01
C ALA A 112 -5.37 -15.09 23.62
N VAL A 113 -5.75 -13.84 23.92
CA VAL A 113 -4.89 -12.86 24.60
C VAL A 113 -4.79 -13.17 26.10
N GLU A 114 -5.91 -13.55 26.73
CA GLU A 114 -5.95 -13.98 28.13
C GLU A 114 -5.15 -15.26 28.35
N ASP A 115 -5.27 -16.25 27.46
CA ASP A 115 -4.51 -17.51 27.53
C ASP A 115 -2.99 -17.32 27.29
N ALA A 116 -2.58 -16.17 26.74
CA ALA A 116 -1.18 -15.82 26.46
C ALA A 116 -0.54 -14.91 27.51
N THR A 117 -1.29 -14.50 28.54
CA THR A 117 -0.83 -13.62 29.64
C THR A 117 -0.73 -14.41 30.94
#